data_AF-A0A7K4FRL7-F1
#
_entry.id   AF-A0A7K4FRL7-F1
#
_cell.length_a   1.000
_cell.length_b   1.000
_cell.length_c   1.000
_cell.angle_alpha   90.00
_cell.angle_beta   90.00
_cell.angle_gamma   90.00
#
_symmetry.space_group_name_H-M   'P 1'
#
loop_
_entity.id
_entity.type
_entity.pdbx_description
1 polymer ?
#
loop_
_entity_poly.entity_id
_entity_poly.type
_entity_poly.pdbx_seq_one_letter_code
_entity_poly.pdbx_strand_id
1 'polypeptide(L)'
;MADLKRNEINRLVHPVVEGKEVDWGYALDYVSRLISATDKKRIAHIEYDGNQGLLTWYFPARLWNLLGTISTDYSICSTEGHEGIKAHYGSSLGSSPEDFLKANSFVMWGSETPFSFIHGWKLIKDKFKIAIDIRESEAVKRSDVSFIIKPSSDPYLAIGVIKEIM
;
A
#
# COMPACT_ATOMS: atom_id res chain seq x y z
N MET A 1 -10.78 16.94 14.33
CA MET A 1 -11.21 16.43 15.65
C MET A 1 -11.75 15.00 15.64
N ALA A 2 -12.06 14.37 14.49
CA ALA A 2 -12.61 13.00 14.46
C ALA A 2 -11.60 11.89 14.84
N ASP A 3 -10.29 12.14 14.74
CA ASP A 3 -9.27 11.10 14.92
C ASP A 3 -8.60 11.10 16.31
N LEU A 4 -8.84 12.10 17.16
CA LEU A 4 -8.22 12.17 18.50
C LEU A 4 -8.76 11.09 19.43
N LYS A 5 -10.08 10.86 19.43
CA LYS A 5 -10.72 9.85 20.28
C LYS A 5 -10.25 8.42 19.95
N ARG A 6 -10.00 8.13 18.67
CA ARG A 6 -9.43 6.84 18.23
C ARG A 6 -7.98 6.68 18.68
N ASN A 7 -7.25 7.78 18.71
CA ASN A 7 -5.88 7.82 19.14
C ASN A 7 -5.69 7.67 20.66
N GLU A 8 -6.72 7.89 21.47
CA GLU A 8 -6.62 7.80 22.94
C GLU A 8 -7.09 6.45 23.50
N ILE A 9 -8.02 5.77 22.82
CA ILE A 9 -8.57 4.49 23.27
C ILE A 9 -7.60 3.34 22.95
N ASN A 10 -7.26 2.52 23.95
CA ASN A 10 -6.30 1.40 23.85
C ASN A 10 -4.90 1.80 23.35
N ARG A 11 -4.51 3.08 23.49
CA ARG A 11 -3.14 3.50 23.21
C ARG A 11 -2.22 3.00 24.31
N LEU A 12 -1.20 2.24 23.93
CA LEU A 12 -0.09 1.92 24.80
C LEU A 12 0.78 3.17 24.99
N VAL A 13 0.79 3.70 26.21
CA VAL A 13 1.61 4.88 26.60
C VAL A 13 2.91 4.48 27.30
N HIS A 14 3.01 3.22 27.72
CA HIS A 14 4.20 2.61 28.29
C HIS A 14 4.55 1.32 27.54
N PRO A 15 5.84 0.96 27.46
CA PRO A 15 6.25 -0.35 26.97
C PRO A 15 5.64 -1.47 27.82
N VAL A 16 5.34 -2.59 27.16
CA VAL A 16 4.79 -3.78 27.80
C VAL A 16 5.69 -4.97 27.48
N VAL A 17 6.12 -5.70 28.51
CA VAL A 17 6.90 -6.93 28.38
C VAL A 17 6.12 -8.04 29.06
N GLU A 18 5.80 -9.11 28.32
CA GLU A 18 5.02 -10.26 28.82
C GLU A 18 3.70 -9.86 29.52
N GLY A 19 3.03 -8.83 28.99
CA GLY A 19 1.76 -8.34 29.51
C GLY A 19 1.86 -7.39 30.71
N LYS A 20 3.07 -6.99 31.13
CA LYS A 20 3.29 -6.03 32.22
C LYS A 20 3.91 -4.74 31.73
N GLU A 21 3.40 -3.61 32.21
CA GLU A 21 4.00 -2.30 31.96
C GLU A 21 5.36 -2.19 32.64
N VAL A 22 6.33 -1.60 31.94
CA VAL A 22 7.71 -1.43 32.38
C VAL A 22 8.24 -0.06 31.94
N ASP A 23 9.36 0.38 32.51
CA ASP A 23 10.03 1.59 32.04
C ASP A 23 10.77 1.36 30.70
N TRP A 24 11.06 2.46 30.00
CA TRP A 24 11.74 2.44 28.71
C TRP A 24 13.15 1.85 28.78
N GLY A 25 13.90 2.11 29.86
CA GLY A 25 15.25 1.58 30.04
C GLY A 25 15.21 0.06 30.12
N TYR A 26 14.33 -0.48 30.95
CA TYR A 26 14.12 -1.93 31.06
C TYR A 26 13.68 -2.55 29.73
N ALA A 27 12.71 -1.96 29.02
CA ALA A 27 12.21 -2.51 27.75
C ALA A 27 13.30 -2.59 26.66
N LEU A 28 14.10 -1.52 26.53
CA LEU A 28 15.20 -1.46 25.58
C LEU A 28 16.31 -2.47 25.93
N ASP A 29 16.69 -2.55 27.21
CA ASP A 29 17.67 -3.53 27.69
C ASP A 29 17.19 -4.97 27.46
N TYR A 30 15.91 -5.25 27.71
CA TYR A 30 15.30 -6.55 27.51
C TYR A 30 15.40 -6.99 26.04
N VAL A 31 14.95 -6.15 25.10
CA VAL A 31 15.02 -6.45 23.66
C VAL A 31 16.48 -6.54 23.18
N SER A 32 17.37 -5.65 23.65
CA SER A 32 18.79 -5.67 23.31
C SER A 32 19.47 -6.99 23.71
N ARG A 33 19.18 -7.51 24.91
CA ARG A 33 19.69 -8.81 25.38
C ARG A 33 19.16 -9.96 24.53
N LEU A 34 17.87 -9.97 24.21
CA LEU A 34 17.26 -10.99 23.34
C LEU A 34 17.90 -11.00 21.95
N ILE A 35 18.03 -9.83 21.33
CA ILE A 35 18.69 -9.70 20.03
C ILE A 35 20.13 -10.19 20.13
N SER A 36 20.87 -9.79 21.16
CA SER A 36 22.29 -10.15 21.34
C SER A 36 22.49 -11.65 21.53
N ALA A 37 21.63 -12.31 22.32
CA ALA A 37 21.69 -13.74 22.61
C ALA A 37 21.19 -14.64 21.45
N THR A 38 20.52 -14.05 20.45
CA THR A 38 19.95 -14.79 19.33
C THR A 38 20.86 -14.72 18.09
N ASP A 39 21.06 -15.85 17.42
CA ASP A 39 21.67 -15.88 16.08
C ASP A 39 20.84 -15.00 15.13
N LYS A 40 21.49 -14.04 14.47
CA LYS A 40 20.83 -13.04 13.62
C LYS A 40 20.08 -13.67 12.45
N LYS A 41 20.51 -14.85 11.98
CA LYS A 41 19.80 -15.62 10.94
C LYS A 41 18.44 -16.16 11.41
N ARG A 42 18.21 -16.21 12.72
CA ARG A 42 16.95 -16.65 13.33
C ARG A 42 16.03 -15.47 13.68
N ILE A 43 16.43 -14.25 13.37
CA ILE A 43 15.63 -13.05 13.57
C ILE A 43 15.02 -12.64 12.22
N ALA A 44 13.70 -12.43 12.22
CA ALA A 44 12.98 -11.86 11.10
C ALA A 44 12.50 -10.46 11.48
N HIS A 45 12.97 -9.45 10.74
CA HIS A 45 12.45 -8.09 10.82
C HIS A 45 11.18 -8.00 9.96
N ILE A 46 10.07 -7.68 10.61
CA ILE A 46 8.77 -7.53 9.97
C ILE A 46 8.27 -6.13 10.31
N GLU A 47 8.00 -5.34 9.27
CA GLU A 47 7.35 -4.05 9.39
C GLU A 47 6.37 -3.85 8.23
N TYR A 48 5.46 -2.89 8.37
CA TYR A 48 4.52 -2.55 7.32
C TYR A 48 4.03 -1.11 7.46
N ASP A 49 3.06 -0.74 6.63
CA ASP A 49 2.62 0.60 6.29
C ASP A 49 1.87 1.38 7.39
N GLY A 50 2.35 1.34 8.63
CA GLY A 50 1.82 2.18 9.69
C GLY A 50 2.09 3.67 9.43
N ASN A 51 3.26 4.00 8.89
CA ASN A 51 3.65 5.35 8.52
C ASN A 51 4.56 5.33 7.28
N GLN A 52 4.03 5.74 6.13
CA GLN A 52 4.72 5.89 4.82
C GLN A 52 5.87 6.94 4.82
N GLY A 53 6.24 7.55 5.95
CA GLY A 53 7.30 8.55 5.98
C GLY A 53 8.67 7.99 5.58
N LEU A 54 9.38 8.65 4.67
CA LEU A 54 10.68 8.18 4.16
C LEU A 54 11.68 7.86 5.29
N LEU A 55 11.80 8.75 6.26
CA LEU A 55 12.71 8.54 7.40
C LEU A 55 12.20 7.45 8.33
N THR A 56 10.90 7.42 8.63
CA THR A 56 10.32 6.43 9.54
C THR A 56 10.34 5.02 8.98
N TRP A 57 10.34 4.89 7.65
CA TRP A 57 10.46 3.62 6.95
C TRP A 57 11.90 3.14 6.89
N TYR A 58 12.81 3.94 6.32
CA TYR A 58 14.14 3.45 5.97
C TYR A 58 15.19 3.61 7.09
N PHE A 59 14.98 4.52 8.04
CA PHE A 59 15.95 4.72 9.11
C PHE A 59 16.04 3.52 10.06
N PRO A 60 14.93 2.92 10.54
CA PRO A 60 14.98 1.74 11.41
C PRO A 60 15.59 0.50 10.74
N ALA A 61 15.37 0.33 9.43
CA ALA A 61 15.90 -0.79 8.65
C ALA A 61 17.43 -0.93 8.71
N ARG A 62 18.16 0.16 8.99
CA ARG A 62 19.63 0.17 9.08
C ARG A 62 20.17 -0.77 10.16
N LEU A 63 19.48 -0.90 11.29
CA LEU A 63 19.88 -1.80 12.37
C LEU A 63 19.84 -3.25 11.88
N TRP A 64 18.75 -3.65 11.25
CA TRP A 64 18.52 -5.01 10.77
C TRP A 64 19.46 -5.38 9.63
N ASN A 65 19.74 -4.43 8.74
CA ASN A 65 20.74 -4.58 7.69
C ASN A 65 22.15 -4.76 8.28
N LEU A 66 22.53 -3.99 9.30
CA LEU A 66 23.81 -4.13 9.98
C LEU A 66 23.93 -5.49 10.67
N LEU A 67 22.85 -5.98 11.27
CA LEU A 67 22.79 -7.28 11.94
C LEU A 67 22.74 -8.46 10.95
N GLY A 68 22.44 -8.23 9.67
CA GLY A 68 22.30 -9.27 8.66
C GLY A 68 21.09 -10.19 8.89
N THR A 69 19.99 -9.65 9.41
CA THR A 69 18.76 -10.42 9.66
C THR A 69 17.94 -10.58 8.37
N ILE A 70 17.00 -11.53 8.38
CA ILE A 70 15.99 -11.63 7.32
C ILE A 70 15.01 -10.45 7.46
N SER A 71 14.59 -9.85 6.36
CA SER A 71 13.58 -8.77 6.34
C SER A 71 12.55 -9.03 5.25
N THR A 72 11.35 -8.45 5.39
CA THR A 72 10.31 -8.48 4.36
C THR A 72 10.70 -7.60 3.16
N ASP A 73 10.21 -7.97 1.97
CA ASP A 73 10.45 -7.27 0.69
C ASP A 73 9.34 -6.28 0.32
N TYR A 74 8.33 -6.12 1.17
CA TYR A 74 7.14 -5.28 0.95
C TYR A 74 6.32 -5.66 -0.31
N SER A 75 6.42 -6.92 -0.76
CA SER A 75 5.83 -7.34 -2.04
C SER A 75 4.31 -7.43 -2.09
N ILE A 76 3.63 -7.42 -0.94
CA ILE A 76 2.20 -7.79 -0.81
C ILE A 76 1.24 -6.91 -1.63
N CYS A 77 1.51 -5.60 -1.78
CA CYS A 77 0.49 -4.67 -2.28
C CYS A 77 0.80 -4.05 -3.64
N SER A 78 2.02 -3.53 -3.84
CA SER A 78 2.31 -2.61 -4.94
C SER A 78 3.43 -3.08 -5.88
N THR A 79 4.14 -4.15 -5.53
CA THR A 79 5.39 -4.52 -6.23
C THR A 79 5.14 -4.96 -7.67
N GLU A 80 4.09 -5.75 -7.91
CA GLU A 80 3.70 -6.19 -9.25
C GLU A 80 3.33 -5.00 -10.15
N GLY A 81 2.65 -4.00 -9.59
CA GLY A 81 2.33 -2.76 -10.30
C GLY A 81 3.58 -1.96 -10.66
N HIS A 82 4.54 -1.85 -9.73
CA HIS A 82 5.80 -1.16 -9.98
C HIS A 82 6.63 -1.84 -11.08
N GLU A 83 6.73 -3.17 -11.04
CA GLU A 83 7.47 -3.94 -12.04
C GLU A 83 6.78 -3.91 -13.41
N GLY A 84 5.44 -3.95 -13.46
CA GLY A 84 4.68 -3.78 -14.71
C GLY A 84 4.91 -2.43 -15.38
N ILE A 85 4.83 -1.33 -14.62
CA ILE A 85 5.11 0.02 -15.13
C ILE A 85 6.56 0.12 -15.61
N LYS A 86 7.51 -0.37 -14.81
CA LYS A 86 8.94 -0.36 -15.13
C LYS A 86 9.30 -1.16 -16.37
N ALA A 87 8.66 -2.30 -16.59
CA ALA A 87 8.87 -3.12 -17.79
C ALA A 87 8.48 -2.36 -19.08
N HIS A 88 7.52 -1.44 -19.01
CA HIS A 88 7.05 -0.68 -20.17
C HIS A 88 7.68 0.71 -20.31
N TYR A 89 7.94 1.41 -19.20
CA TYR A 89 8.41 2.80 -19.21
C TYR A 89 9.85 2.99 -18.72
N GLY A 90 10.53 1.92 -18.29
CA GLY A 90 11.90 1.98 -17.76
C GLY A 90 12.02 2.54 -16.33
N SER A 91 10.91 2.96 -15.72
CA SER A 91 10.83 3.39 -14.31
C SER A 91 9.47 2.99 -13.72
N SER A 92 9.33 2.97 -12.39
CA SER A 92 8.03 2.71 -11.75
C SER A 92 7.15 3.96 -11.59
N LEU A 93 7.53 5.08 -12.20
CA LEU A 93 6.78 6.33 -12.10
C LEU A 93 5.57 6.28 -13.04
N GLY A 94 4.38 6.44 -12.47
CA GLY A 94 3.14 6.63 -13.21
C GLY A 94 2.74 8.10 -13.35
N SER A 95 1.49 8.34 -13.77
CA SER A 95 0.91 9.68 -13.88
C SER A 95 0.82 10.37 -12.51
N SER A 96 1.04 11.69 -12.49
CA SER A 96 0.88 12.49 -11.28
C SER A 96 -0.59 12.93 -11.08
N PRO A 97 -0.98 13.37 -9.88
CA PRO A 97 -2.30 13.97 -9.66
C PRO A 97 -2.59 15.18 -10.56
N GLU A 98 -1.57 15.94 -10.96
CA GLU A 98 -1.70 17.07 -11.88
C GLU A 98 -2.05 16.63 -13.31
N ASP A 99 -1.55 15.47 -13.73
CA ASP A 99 -1.92 14.89 -15.02
C ASP A 99 -3.40 14.52 -15.07
N PHE A 100 -4.00 14.23 -13.92
CA PHE A 100 -5.40 13.82 -13.89
C PHE A 100 -6.34 14.94 -14.32
N LEU A 101 -5.94 16.19 -14.09
CA LEU A 101 -6.71 17.37 -14.48
C LEU A 101 -6.81 17.50 -16.01
N LYS A 102 -5.79 17.02 -16.73
CA LYS A 102 -5.68 17.10 -18.20
C LYS A 102 -6.46 15.99 -18.91
N ALA A 103 -6.72 14.87 -18.22
CA ALA A 103 -7.46 13.75 -18.80
C ALA A 103 -8.96 14.06 -18.95
N ASN A 104 -9.58 13.53 -20.00
CA ASN A 104 -11.03 13.62 -20.23
C ASN A 104 -11.78 12.39 -19.68
N SER A 105 -11.10 11.26 -19.62
CA SER A 105 -11.64 9.99 -19.14
C SER A 105 -10.67 9.27 -18.20
N PHE A 106 -11.23 8.42 -17.34
CA PHE A 106 -10.51 7.60 -16.38
C PHE A 106 -11.01 6.16 -16.43
N VAL A 107 -10.09 5.22 -16.60
CA VAL A 107 -10.36 3.79 -16.49
C VAL A 107 -9.89 3.32 -15.13
N MET A 108 -10.82 2.79 -14.34
CA MET A 108 -10.57 2.17 -13.04
C MET A 108 -10.69 0.67 -13.21
N TRP A 109 -9.54 0.00 -13.27
CA TRP A 109 -9.44 -1.42 -13.52
C TRP A 109 -9.09 -2.15 -12.22
N GLY A 110 -10.01 -2.95 -11.70
CA GLY A 110 -9.83 -3.69 -10.43
C GLY A 110 -9.65 -2.77 -9.21
N SER A 111 -10.18 -1.55 -9.24
CA SER A 111 -9.94 -0.53 -8.21
C SER A 111 -11.23 0.03 -7.60
N GLU A 112 -11.34 -0.05 -6.26
CA GLU A 112 -12.39 0.59 -5.47
C GLU A 112 -11.99 2.05 -5.14
N THR A 113 -11.78 2.83 -6.21
CA THR A 113 -11.26 4.20 -6.15
C THR A 113 -12.05 5.15 -5.22
N PRO A 114 -13.40 5.07 -5.13
CA PRO A 114 -14.16 5.95 -4.22
C PRO A 114 -13.81 5.83 -2.74
N PHE A 115 -13.18 4.72 -2.31
CA PHE A 115 -12.79 4.50 -0.92
C PHE A 115 -11.28 4.41 -0.72
N SER A 116 -10.58 3.71 -1.61
CA SER A 116 -9.13 3.49 -1.50
C SER A 116 -8.30 4.70 -1.97
N PHE A 117 -8.89 5.59 -2.78
CA PHE A 117 -8.20 6.74 -3.33
C PHE A 117 -9.09 7.98 -3.38
N ILE A 118 -9.61 8.36 -2.21
CA ILE A 118 -10.61 9.44 -2.06
C ILE A 118 -10.17 10.79 -2.65
N HIS A 119 -8.88 11.12 -2.58
CA HIS A 119 -8.33 12.37 -3.12
C HIS A 119 -8.31 12.32 -4.66
N GLY A 120 -7.85 11.21 -5.23
CA GLY A 120 -7.93 10.99 -6.68
C GLY A 120 -9.36 10.99 -7.18
N TRP A 121 -10.27 10.30 -6.48
CA TRP A 121 -11.70 10.30 -6.78
C TRP A 121 -12.29 11.72 -6.83
N LYS A 122 -11.88 12.58 -5.90
CA LYS A 122 -12.30 13.99 -5.89
C LYS A 122 -11.80 14.75 -7.12
N LEU A 123 -10.57 14.49 -7.57
CA LEU A 123 -9.99 15.14 -8.76
C LEU A 123 -10.72 14.72 -10.05
N ILE A 124 -11.17 13.47 -10.12
CA ILE A 124 -11.79 12.91 -11.33
C ILE A 124 -13.33 12.96 -11.33
N LYS A 125 -13.94 13.62 -10.33
CA LYS A 125 -15.39 13.59 -10.10
C LYS A 125 -16.23 13.95 -11.34
N ASP A 126 -15.78 14.94 -12.12
CA ASP A 126 -16.47 15.48 -13.30
C ASP A 126 -15.96 14.88 -14.62
N LYS A 127 -15.08 13.87 -14.56
CA LYS A 127 -14.49 13.21 -15.73
C LYS A 127 -15.34 12.01 -16.14
N PHE A 128 -15.21 11.57 -17.40
CA PHE A 128 -15.88 10.35 -17.86
C PHE A 128 -15.21 9.11 -17.23
N LYS A 129 -15.96 8.31 -16.49
CA LYS A 129 -15.44 7.20 -15.69
C LYS A 129 -15.84 5.87 -16.27
N ILE A 130 -14.87 4.99 -16.43
CA ILE A 130 -15.05 3.61 -16.86
C ILE A 130 -14.57 2.71 -15.72
N ALA A 131 -15.40 1.79 -15.24
CA ALA A 131 -15.02 0.80 -14.25
C ALA A 131 -14.95 -0.60 -14.88
N ILE A 132 -13.87 -1.33 -14.60
CA ILE A 132 -13.73 -2.75 -14.95
C ILE A 132 -13.47 -3.48 -13.64
N ASP A 133 -14.37 -4.38 -13.26
CA ASP A 133 -14.30 -5.06 -11.96
C ASP A 133 -14.90 -6.47 -12.07
N ILE A 134 -14.69 -7.31 -11.06
CA ILE A 134 -15.27 -8.66 -10.95
C ILE A 134 -16.58 -8.67 -10.15
N ARG A 135 -16.90 -7.54 -9.49
CA ARG A 135 -18.09 -7.35 -8.65
C ARG A 135 -18.68 -5.97 -8.85
N GLU A 136 -19.92 -5.80 -8.42
CA GLU A 136 -20.60 -4.50 -8.42
C GLU A 136 -20.10 -3.61 -7.26
N SER A 137 -18.91 -3.04 -7.43
CA SER A 137 -18.25 -2.11 -6.51
C SER A 137 -18.90 -0.72 -6.51
N GLU A 138 -18.53 0.14 -5.55
CA GLU A 138 -18.99 1.54 -5.58
C GLU A 138 -18.35 2.30 -6.74
N ALA A 139 -17.14 1.92 -7.15
CA ALA A 139 -16.54 2.41 -8.40
C ALA A 139 -17.43 2.07 -9.61
N VAL A 140 -17.93 0.83 -9.71
CA VAL A 140 -18.83 0.39 -10.78
C VAL A 140 -20.13 1.20 -10.79
N LYS A 141 -20.81 1.30 -9.65
CA LYS A 141 -22.11 2.01 -9.53
C LYS A 141 -22.01 3.50 -9.84
N ARG A 142 -20.84 4.10 -9.66
CA ARG A 142 -20.60 5.54 -9.80
C ARG A 142 -19.79 5.91 -11.04
N SER A 143 -19.63 4.97 -11.97
CA SER A 143 -19.00 5.18 -13.27
C SER A 143 -20.03 5.38 -14.37
N ASP A 144 -19.63 6.10 -15.43
CA ASP A 144 -20.48 6.35 -16.59
C ASP A 144 -20.67 5.08 -17.42
N VAL A 145 -19.64 4.23 -17.49
CA VAL A 145 -19.68 2.89 -18.09
C VAL A 145 -19.01 1.89 -17.16
N SER A 146 -19.53 0.66 -17.09
CA SER A 146 -18.92 -0.40 -16.31
C SER A 146 -18.96 -1.76 -16.99
N PHE A 147 -17.96 -2.58 -16.72
CA PHE A 147 -17.83 -3.96 -17.19
C PHE A 147 -17.56 -4.89 -16.03
N ILE A 148 -18.49 -5.82 -15.80
CA ILE A 148 -18.28 -6.92 -14.86
C ILE A 148 -17.69 -8.10 -15.63
N ILE A 149 -16.45 -8.44 -15.31
CA ILE A 149 -15.70 -9.53 -15.94
C ILE A 149 -15.57 -10.72 -15.01
N LYS A 150 -15.13 -11.86 -15.54
CA LYS A 150 -14.82 -13.03 -14.71
C LYS A 150 -13.48 -12.80 -14.00
N PRO A 151 -13.31 -13.34 -12.78
CA PRO A 151 -12.01 -13.35 -12.12
C PRO A 151 -10.91 -13.92 -13.04
N SER A 152 -9.76 -13.26 -13.07
CA SER A 152 -8.60 -13.63 -13.90
C SER A 152 -8.83 -13.59 -15.42
N SER A 153 -9.90 -12.94 -15.91
CA SER A 153 -10.14 -12.79 -17.36
C SER A 153 -9.72 -11.43 -17.93
N ASP A 154 -9.20 -10.53 -17.10
CA ASP A 154 -8.75 -9.21 -17.49
C ASP A 154 -7.61 -9.19 -18.53
N PRO A 155 -6.63 -10.13 -18.56
CA PRO A 155 -5.63 -10.14 -19.62
C PRO A 155 -6.25 -10.30 -21.02
N TYR A 156 -7.32 -11.09 -21.15
CA TYR A 156 -8.00 -11.26 -22.44
C TYR A 156 -8.74 -9.98 -22.87
N LEU A 157 -9.35 -9.27 -21.91
CA LEU A 157 -9.96 -7.97 -22.17
C LEU A 157 -8.89 -6.96 -22.62
N ALA A 158 -7.74 -6.93 -21.95
CA ALA A 158 -6.63 -6.03 -22.30
C ALA A 158 -6.14 -6.29 -23.74
N ILE A 159 -5.92 -7.55 -24.12
CA ILE A 159 -5.54 -7.93 -25.50
C ILE A 159 -6.62 -7.50 -26.50
N GLY A 160 -7.90 -7.69 -26.17
CA GLY A 160 -9.00 -7.26 -27.02
C GLY A 160 -9.02 -5.74 -27.23
N VAL A 161 -8.85 -4.96 -26.16
CA VAL A 161 -8.76 -3.50 -26.24
C VAL A 161 -7.58 -3.06 -27.09
N ILE A 162 -6.40 -3.65 -26.88
CA ILE A 162 -5.18 -3.35 -27.66
C ILE A 162 -5.44 -3.58 -29.16
N LYS A 163 -6.09 -4.69 -29.53
CA LYS A 163 -6.41 -5.00 -30.92
C LYS A 163 -7.34 -3.98 -31.58
N GLU A 164 -8.26 -3.38 -30.84
CA GLU A 164 -9.21 -2.40 -31.39
C GLU A 164 -8.63 -0.99 -31.51
N ILE A 165 -7.57 -0.68 -30.75
CA ILE A 165 -6.95 0.67 -30.74
C ILE A 165 -5.64 0.76 -31.54
N MET A 166 -5.11 -0.37 -32.02
CA MET A 166 -3.92 -0.46 -32.89
C MET A 166 -4.33 -0.74 -34.33
#